data_AF-A0AAW4L1G4-F1
#
_entry.id   AF-A0AAW4L1G4-F1
#
_cell.length_a   1.000
_cell.length_b   1.000
_cell.length_c   1.000
_cell.angle_alpha   90.00
_cell.angle_beta   90.00
_cell.angle_gamma   90.00
#
_symmetry.space_group_name_H-M   'P 1'
#
loop_
_entity.id
_entity.type
_entity.pdbx_description
1 polymer ?
#
loop_
_entity_poly.entity_id
_entity_poly.type
_entity_poly.pdbx_seq_one_letter_code
_entity_poly.pdbx_strand_id
1 'polypeptide(L)'
;MYNLGTKIRQARKEKKLTQAQLAEMAGITRKTLSQIETGIVPDIGIRKVERTLEILGLELTVRPAGAPPTLEELQKENVSR
;
A
#
# COMPACT_ATOMS: atom_id res chain seq x y z
N MET A 1 1.91 -10.98 6.63
CA MET A 1 2.86 -9.85 6.82
C MET A 1 3.56 -9.43 5.52
N TYR A 2 2.84 -9.24 4.41
CA TYR A 2 3.29 -8.44 3.25
C TYR A 2 2.08 -7.66 2.74
N ASN A 3 1.74 -6.57 3.45
CA ASN A 3 0.42 -5.94 3.37
C ASN A 3 0.42 -4.64 2.55
N LEU A 4 1.59 -4.07 2.27
CA LEU A 4 1.66 -2.77 1.61
C LEU A 4 1.15 -2.83 0.17
N GLY A 5 1.69 -3.73 -0.64
CA GLY A 5 1.29 -3.88 -2.05
C GLY A 5 -0.18 -4.22 -2.23
N THR A 6 -0.73 -5.09 -1.37
CA THR A 6 -2.15 -5.46 -1.38
C THR A 6 -3.05 -4.30 -0.97
N LYS A 7 -2.68 -3.53 0.07
CA LYS A 7 -3.39 -2.31 0.48
C LYS A 7 -3.37 -1.24 -0.61
N ILE A 8 -2.21 -1.01 -1.23
CA ILE A 8 -2.06 -0.08 -2.36
C ILE A 8 -3.00 -0.50 -3.51
N ARG A 9 -2.98 -1.79 -3.89
CA ARG A 9 -3.84 -2.32 -4.95
C ARG A 9 -5.32 -2.16 -4.63
N GLN A 10 -5.72 -2.43 -3.38
CA GLN A 10 -7.10 -2.30 -2.92
C GLN A 10 -7.55 -0.83 -2.99
N ALA A 11 -6.82 0.08 -2.34
CA ALA A 11 -7.16 1.50 -2.32
C ALA A 11 -7.17 2.11 -3.74
N ARG A 12 -6.25 1.68 -4.62
CA ARG A 12 -6.26 2.10 -6.03
C ARG A 12 -7.56 1.70 -6.72
N LYS A 13 -8.04 0.48 -6.51
CA LYS A 13 -9.29 -0.02 -7.09
C LYS A 13 -10.51 0.72 -6.52
N GLU A 14 -10.52 1.01 -5.22
CA GLU A 14 -11.58 1.79 -4.57
C GLU A 14 -11.68 3.20 -5.16
N LYS A 15 -10.54 3.82 -5.50
CA LYS A 15 -10.47 5.09 -6.22
C LYS A 15 -10.67 4.98 -7.75
N LYS A 16 -10.97 3.78 -8.27
CA LYS A 16 -11.19 3.50 -9.70
C LYS A 16 -10.02 3.91 -10.62
N LEU A 17 -8.79 3.90 -10.10
CA LEU A 17 -7.59 4.22 -10.88
C LEU A 17 -7.02 2.98 -11.55
N THR A 18 -6.57 3.11 -12.79
CA THR A 18 -5.71 2.10 -13.43
C THR A 18 -4.30 2.15 -12.84
N GLN A 19 -3.51 1.11 -13.06
CA GLN A 19 -2.09 1.12 -12.67
C GLN A 19 -1.31 2.22 -13.41
N ALA A 20 -1.63 2.51 -14.68
CA ALA A 20 -0.94 3.54 -15.43
C ALA A 20 -1.18 4.93 -14.83
N GLN A 21 -2.43 5.24 -14.49
CA GLN A 21 -2.81 6.52 -13.88
C GLN A 21 -2.13 6.74 -12.52
N LEU A 22 -2.20 5.75 -11.62
CA LEU A 22 -1.54 5.89 -10.31
C LEU A 22 -0.02 6.03 -10.46
N ALA A 23 0.59 5.27 -11.37
CA ALA A 23 2.03 5.31 -11.61
C ALA A 23 2.47 6.69 -12.12
N GLU A 24 1.73 7.27 -13.06
CA GLU A 24 1.95 8.61 -13.58
C GLU A 24 1.88 9.66 -12.48
N MET A 25 0.81 9.66 -11.68
CA MET A 25 0.62 10.59 -10.56
C MET A 25 1.72 10.46 -9.49
N ALA A 26 2.21 9.23 -9.26
CA ALA A 26 3.25 8.93 -8.29
C ALA A 26 4.69 9.11 -8.82
N GLY A 27 4.87 9.45 -10.10
CA GLY A 27 6.20 9.61 -10.71
C GLY A 27 6.99 8.31 -10.78
N ILE A 28 6.31 7.18 -11.01
CA ILE A 28 6.91 5.85 -11.20
C ILE A 28 6.44 5.21 -12.50
N THR A 29 7.12 4.15 -12.93
CA THR A 29 6.67 3.40 -14.11
C THR A 29 5.49 2.49 -13.74
N ARG A 30 4.60 2.23 -14.71
CA ARG A 30 3.54 1.22 -14.54
C ARG A 30 4.10 -0.15 -14.12
N LYS A 31 5.27 -0.54 -14.65
CA LYS A 31 5.97 -1.78 -14.28
C LYS A 31 6.34 -1.77 -12.80
N THR A 32 6.93 -0.68 -12.30
CA THR A 32 7.26 -0.50 -10.88
C THR A 32 6.01 -0.65 -10.01
N LEU A 33 4.90 0.00 -10.37
CA LEU A 33 3.65 -0.15 -9.61
C LEU A 33 3.13 -1.58 -9.64
N SER A 34 3.18 -2.25 -10.79
CA SER A 34 2.79 -3.67 -10.90
C SER A 34 3.62 -4.57 -10.00
N GLN A 35 4.93 -4.33 -9.89
CA GLN A 35 5.82 -5.06 -8.99
C GLN A 35 5.43 -4.82 -7.52
N ILE A 36 5.25 -3.55 -7.12
CA ILE A 36 4.79 -3.18 -5.77
C ILE A 36 3.50 -3.92 -5.40
N GLU A 37 2.49 -3.87 -6.28
CA GLU A 37 1.18 -4.48 -6.02
C GLU A 37 1.19 -6.01 -5.98
N THR A 38 2.22 -6.64 -6.55
CA THR A 38 2.40 -8.10 -6.56
C THR A 38 3.37 -8.59 -5.48
N GLY A 39 3.89 -7.68 -4.65
CA GLY A 39 4.81 -8.02 -3.56
C GLY A 39 6.26 -8.24 -4.02
N ILE A 40 6.55 -8.01 -5.30
CA ILE A 40 7.93 -7.87 -5.77
C ILE A 40 8.35 -6.47 -5.35
N VAL A 41 9.21 -6.34 -4.35
CA VAL A 41 9.67 -5.04 -3.87
C VAL A 41 10.87 -4.62 -4.72
N PRO A 42 10.69 -3.76 -5.75
CA PRO A 42 11.85 -3.12 -6.38
C PRO A 42 12.52 -2.20 -5.37
N ASP A 43 13.81 -1.95 -5.53
CA ASP A 43 14.52 -0.93 -4.76
C ASP A 43 13.88 0.45 -5.08
N ILE A 44 12.96 0.88 -4.23
CA ILE A 44 12.14 2.08 -4.42
C ILE A 44 12.42 3.05 -3.28
N GLY A 45 12.75 4.30 -3.65
CA GLY A 45 12.96 5.36 -2.67
C GLY A 45 11.67 5.66 -1.88
N ILE A 46 11.82 5.85 -0.57
CA ILE A 46 10.71 6.09 0.37
C ILE A 46 9.76 7.22 -0.08
N ARG A 47 10.28 8.31 -0.65
CA ARG A 47 9.48 9.44 -1.16
C ARG A 47 8.45 9.03 -2.21
N LYS A 48 8.78 8.05 -3.07
CA LYS A 48 7.85 7.53 -4.09
C LYS A 48 6.75 6.68 -3.46
N VAL A 49 7.08 5.95 -2.39
CA VAL A 49 6.12 5.19 -1.60
C VAL A 49 5.16 6.16 -0.90
N GLU A 50 5.68 7.15 -0.18
CA GLU A 50 4.88 8.21 0.47
C GLU A 50 3.94 8.89 -0.52
N ARG A 51 4.45 9.32 -1.66
CA ARG A 51 3.64 9.95 -2.71
C ARG A 51 2.51 9.04 -3.21
N THR A 52 2.80 7.75 -3.41
CA THR A 52 1.80 6.77 -3.82
C THR A 52 0.70 6.65 -2.76
N LEU A 53 1.08 6.62 -1.48
CA LEU A 53 0.15 6.54 -0.36
C LEU A 53 -0.71 7.81 -0.25
N GLU A 54 -0.12 9.00 -0.36
CA GLU A 54 -0.84 10.29 -0.37
C GLU A 54 -1.96 10.33 -1.41
N ILE A 55 -1.66 9.94 -2.66
CA ILE A 55 -2.65 9.88 -3.76
C ILE A 55 -3.81 8.96 -3.39
N LEU A 56 -3.52 7.88 -2.68
CA LEU A 56 -4.49 6.90 -2.22
C LEU A 56 -5.19 7.31 -0.91
N GLY A 57 -4.80 8.42 -0.28
CA GLY A 57 -5.33 8.84 1.02
C GLY A 57 -4.89 7.90 2.16
N LEU A 58 -3.69 7.34 2.04
CA LEU A 58 -3.06 6.45 3.00
C LEU A 58 -1.79 7.11 3.56
N GLU A 59 -1.33 6.62 4.70
CA GLU A 59 -0.07 7.04 5.30
C GLU A 59 0.76 5.83 5.74
N LEU A 60 2.07 6.04 5.90
CA LEU A 60 2.98 5.07 6.48
C LEU A 60 3.20 5.43 7.95
N THR A 61 3.04 4.47 8.85
CA THR A 61 3.27 4.67 10.29
C THR A 61 4.41 3.78 10.78
N VAL A 62 5.21 4.32 11.70
CA VAL A 62 6.27 3.57 12.41
C VAL A 62 5.76 3.27 13.81
N ARG A 63 5.86 2.00 14.23
CA ARG A 63 5.46 1.53 15.56
C ARG A 63 6.58 0.66 16.17
N PRO A 64 6.69 0.57 17.51
CA PRO A 64 7.62 -0.36 18.15
C PRO A 64 7.45 -1.79 17.66
N ALA A 65 8.55 -2.52 17.51
CA ALA A 65 8.52 -3.93 17.15
C ALA A 65 7.81 -4.74 18.26
N GLY A 66 6.90 -5.64 17.87
CA GLY A 66 6.13 -6.45 18.82
C GLY A 66 4.99 -5.70 19.52
N ALA A 67 4.67 -4.47 19.10
CA ALA A 67 3.48 -3.79 19.60
C ALA A 67 2.21 -4.65 19.38
N PRO A 68 1.28 -4.70 20.35
CA PRO A 68 0.04 -5.45 20.21
C PRO A 68 -0.76 -4.94 19.00
N PRO A 69 -1.60 -5.81 18.38
CA PRO A 69 -2.45 -5.42 17.27
C PRO A 69 -3.42 -4.31 17.70
N THR A 70 -3.80 -3.46 16.75
CA THR A 70 -4.82 -2.44 17.01
C THR A 70 -6.21 -3.09 17.18
N LEU A 71 -7.14 -2.39 17.83
CA LEU A 71 -8.52 -2.87 17.98
C LEU A 71 -9.17 -3.21 16.63
N GLU A 72 -8.92 -2.40 15.61
CA GLU A 72 -9.40 -2.63 14.25
C GLU A 72 -8.79 -3.89 13.60
N GLU A 73 -7.50 -4.16 13.86
CA GLU A 73 -6.82 -5.36 13.39
C GLU A 73 -7.45 -6.61 14.05
N LEU A 74 -7.72 -6.57 15.35
CA LEU A 74 -8.39 -7.65 16.10
C LEU A 74 -9.82 -7.91 15.60
N GLN A 75 -10.58 -6.85 15.32
CA GLN A 75 -11.96 -6.99 14.80
C GLN A 75 -11.97 -7.66 13.42
N LYS A 76 -11.02 -7.34 12.54
CA LYS A 76 -10.90 -7.98 11.20
C LYS A 76 -10.53 -9.46 11.29
N GLU A 77 -9.70 -9.84 12.25
CA GLU A 77 -9.34 -11.24 12.49
C GLU A 77 -10.54 -12.07 12.98
N ASN A 78 -11.35 -11.53 13.88
CA ASN A 78 -12.53 -12.22 14.41
C ASN A 78 -13.67 -12.38 13.38
N VAL A 79 -13.77 -11.47 12.40
CA VAL A 79 -14.77 -11.56 11.31
C VAL A 79 -14.33 -12.55 10.21
N SER A 80 -13.04 -12.91 10.16
CA SER A 80 -12.48 -13.84 9.16
C SER A 80 -12.31 -15.27 9.70
N ARG A 81 -12.73 -15.53 10.94
CA ARG A 81 -12.81 -16.86 11.58
C ARG A 81 -14.26 -17.35 11.58
#